data_AF-A0A2G2JKB4-F1
#
_entry.id   AF-A0A2G2JKB4-F1
#
_cell.length_a   1.000
_cell.length_b   1.000
_cell.length_c   1.000
_cell.angle_alpha   90.00
_cell.angle_beta   90.00
_cell.angle_gamma   90.00
#
_symmetry.space_group_name_H-M   'P 1'
#
loop_
_entity.id
_entity.type
_entity.pdbx_description
1 polymer ?
#
loop_
_entity_poly.entity_id
_entity_poly.type
_entity_poly.pdbx_seq_one_letter_code
_entity_poly.pdbx_strand_id
1 'polypeptide(L)'
;MKKLIAAAMLVSASSVSFANGPAGCGLGTAVVFPDANEWYEHVLAATTNGTSGNQTFGMTSGTLGCEAANGPLKMAQTFMNDNMDQLAVDAARGQGETLDALAQVMGIEATDKAAFGATVQSNFDSMFTAESTAADAYESLTQAMAQDASLQKYVG
;
A
#
# COMPACT_ATOMS: atom_id res chain seq x y z
N MET A 1 34.43 -39.04 6.03
CA MET A 1 33.44 -39.25 7.12
C MET A 1 33.26 -37.90 7.80
N LYS A 2 32.14 -37.18 7.60
CA LYS A 2 31.04 -37.07 8.59
C LYS A 2 31.65 -36.93 10.00
N LYS A 3 31.60 -35.79 10.68
CA LYS A 3 30.44 -35.13 11.32
C LYS A 3 31.06 -33.88 12.02
N LEU A 4 30.46 -32.69 12.18
CA LEU A 4 29.40 -32.35 13.12
C LEU A 4 29.13 -30.82 13.07
N ILE A 5 27.85 -30.46 12.96
CA ILE A 5 27.14 -29.41 13.72
C ILE A 5 27.56 -27.95 13.41
N ALA A 6 26.94 -27.25 12.45
CA ALA A 6 25.60 -26.64 12.54
C ALA A 6 25.38 -25.82 13.83
N ALA A 7 26.03 -24.66 13.91
CA ALA A 7 25.68 -23.61 14.87
C ALA A 7 24.45 -22.85 14.34
N ALA A 8 23.27 -23.40 14.59
CA ALA A 8 22.02 -22.66 14.39
C ALA A 8 21.89 -21.65 15.52
N MET A 9 22.01 -20.36 15.20
CA MET A 9 21.62 -19.27 16.09
C MET A 9 20.12 -19.39 16.36
N LEU A 10 19.76 -19.91 17.54
CA LEU A 10 18.42 -19.76 18.10
C LEU A 10 18.27 -18.31 18.56
N VAL A 11 17.90 -17.43 17.63
CA VAL A 11 17.27 -16.17 17.99
C VAL A 11 15.89 -16.53 18.50
N SER A 12 15.69 -16.37 19.81
CA SER A 12 14.40 -16.50 20.46
C SER A 12 13.41 -15.52 19.81
N ALA A 13 12.60 -16.02 18.89
CA ALA A 13 11.47 -15.27 18.34
C ALA A 13 10.44 -15.11 19.46
N SER A 14 10.35 -13.90 20.01
CA SER A 14 9.20 -13.48 20.81
C SER A 14 7.94 -13.76 20.00
N SER A 15 6.98 -14.48 20.58
CA SER A 15 5.69 -14.78 19.97
C SER A 15 4.88 -13.49 19.82
N VAL A 16 5.17 -12.74 18.78
CA VAL A 16 4.26 -11.74 18.22
C VAL A 16 3.14 -12.51 17.54
N SER A 17 1.99 -12.59 18.20
CA SER A 17 0.76 -13.06 17.58
C SER A 17 0.33 -12.01 16.57
N PHE A 18 0.85 -12.11 15.35
CA PHE A 18 0.23 -11.44 14.22
C PHE A 18 -1.15 -12.09 14.02
N ALA A 19 -2.16 -11.30 13.63
CA ALA A 19 -3.48 -11.83 13.26
C ALA A 19 -3.38 -12.87 12.12
N ASN A 20 -2.25 -12.86 11.41
CA ASN A 20 -1.84 -13.84 10.43
C ASN A 20 -0.92 -14.87 11.09
N GLY A 21 -1.18 -16.16 10.87
CA GLY A 21 -0.41 -17.26 11.45
C GLY A 21 1.10 -17.24 11.09
N PRO A 22 1.85 -18.32 11.36
CA PRO A 22 3.32 -18.34 11.23
C PRO A 22 3.89 -17.88 9.88
N ALA A 23 3.11 -17.96 8.80
CA ALA A 23 3.49 -17.53 7.46
C ALA A 23 3.39 -16.01 7.21
N GLY A 24 2.82 -15.23 8.13
CA GLY A 24 2.50 -13.81 7.93
C GLY A 24 1.32 -13.61 6.98
N CYS A 25 1.14 -12.40 6.44
CA CYS A 25 0.11 -12.07 5.45
C CYS A 25 0.64 -12.17 4.01
N GLY A 26 -0.23 -12.11 2.99
CA GLY A 26 0.17 -12.18 1.58
C GLY A 26 -0.57 -13.26 0.81
N LEU A 27 -0.25 -13.44 -0.47
CA LEU A 27 -0.98 -14.33 -1.38
C LEU A 27 -0.97 -15.80 -0.91
N GLY A 28 0.18 -16.24 -0.40
CA GLY A 28 0.38 -17.58 0.15
C GLY A 28 -0.55 -17.85 1.32
N THR A 29 -0.66 -16.91 2.26
CA THR A 29 -1.54 -17.06 3.42
C THR A 29 -3.01 -16.83 3.07
N ALA A 30 -3.33 -15.80 2.28
CA ALA A 30 -4.72 -15.39 2.06
C ALA A 30 -5.45 -16.22 1.00
N VAL A 31 -4.72 -16.82 0.05
CA VAL A 31 -5.34 -17.44 -1.14
C VAL A 31 -4.86 -18.87 -1.36
N VAL A 32 -3.54 -19.12 -1.31
CA VAL A 32 -2.99 -20.44 -1.67
C VAL A 32 -3.12 -21.45 -0.53
N PHE A 33 -2.92 -21.01 0.71
CA PHE A 33 -3.01 -21.83 1.92
C PHE A 33 -3.79 -21.11 3.05
N PRO A 34 -5.08 -20.77 2.83
CA PRO A 34 -5.91 -20.05 3.81
C PRO A 34 -6.12 -20.81 5.12
N ASP A 35 -6.11 -22.14 5.06
CA ASP A 35 -6.33 -23.03 6.20
C ASP A 35 -5.06 -23.81 6.57
N ALA A 36 -3.87 -23.22 6.38
CA ALA A 36 -2.60 -23.86 6.73
C ALA A 36 -2.59 -24.27 8.22
N ASN A 37 -2.42 -25.57 8.49
CA ASN A 37 -2.38 -26.13 9.84
C ASN A 37 -1.07 -26.89 10.11
N GLU A 38 -0.44 -27.41 9.06
CA GLU A 38 0.80 -28.18 9.17
C GLU A 38 2.03 -27.29 8.89
N TRP A 39 3.17 -27.67 9.48
CA TRP A 39 4.41 -26.88 9.36
C TRP A 39 4.85 -26.67 7.90
N TYR A 40 4.67 -27.67 7.02
CA TYR A 40 5.06 -27.57 5.62
C TYR A 40 4.13 -26.64 4.83
N GLU A 41 2.85 -26.54 5.22
CA GLU A 41 1.89 -25.62 4.61
C GLU A 41 2.24 -24.19 4.97
N HIS A 42 2.62 -23.93 6.23
CA HIS A 42 3.14 -22.63 6.64
C HIS A 42 4.43 -22.25 5.90
N VAL A 43 5.34 -23.20 5.67
CA VAL A 43 6.57 -22.97 4.88
C VAL A 43 6.23 -22.63 3.42
N LEU A 44 5.29 -23.34 2.81
CA LEU A 44 4.87 -23.06 1.43
C LEU A 44 4.11 -21.74 1.31
N ALA A 45 3.27 -21.42 2.29
CA ALA A 45 2.59 -20.13 2.39
C ALA A 45 3.59 -18.98 2.54
N ALA A 46 4.56 -19.10 3.46
CA ALA A 46 5.61 -18.10 3.66
C ALA A 46 6.49 -17.94 2.42
N THR A 47 6.85 -19.05 1.77
CA THR A 47 7.62 -19.02 0.52
C THR A 47 6.81 -18.30 -0.57
N THR A 48 5.53 -18.63 -0.72
CA THR A 48 4.65 -17.98 -1.69
C THR A 48 4.49 -16.49 -1.38
N ASN A 49 4.31 -16.09 -0.12
CA ASN A 49 4.27 -14.69 0.31
C ASN A 49 5.54 -13.92 -0.10
N GLY A 50 6.70 -14.55 0.03
CA GLY A 50 7.99 -13.97 -0.37
C GLY A 50 8.23 -13.92 -1.89
N THR A 51 7.46 -14.65 -2.70
CA THR A 51 7.64 -14.62 -4.16
C THR A 51 7.02 -13.38 -4.80
N SER A 52 7.74 -12.81 -5.78
CA SER A 52 7.28 -11.68 -6.59
C SER A 52 6.82 -10.46 -5.78
N GLY A 53 7.32 -10.29 -4.54
CA GLY A 53 6.98 -9.15 -3.68
C GLY A 53 5.50 -9.06 -3.29
N ASN A 54 4.72 -10.13 -3.38
CA ASN A 54 3.28 -10.04 -3.13
C ASN A 54 2.94 -9.71 -1.67
N GLN A 55 3.76 -10.16 -0.71
CA GLN A 55 3.57 -9.78 0.69
C GLN A 55 3.83 -8.30 0.91
N THR A 56 4.91 -7.76 0.33
CA THR A 56 5.22 -6.32 0.41
C THR A 56 4.16 -5.48 -0.30
N PHE A 57 3.67 -5.94 -1.46
CA PHE A 57 2.54 -5.31 -2.15
C PHE A 57 1.28 -5.34 -1.28
N GLY A 58 0.95 -6.48 -0.67
CA GLY A 58 -0.17 -6.60 0.26
C GLY A 58 -0.06 -5.63 1.43
N MET A 59 1.14 -5.51 2.03
CA MET A 59 1.40 -4.57 3.12
C MET A 59 1.24 -3.11 2.70
N THR A 60 1.71 -2.72 1.51
CA THR A 60 1.62 -1.33 1.03
C THR A 60 0.20 -0.97 0.57
N SER A 61 -0.50 -1.91 -0.08
CA SER A 61 -1.88 -1.76 -0.58
C SER A 61 -2.96 -2.00 0.48
N GLY A 62 -2.61 -2.64 1.59
CA GLY A 62 -3.59 -3.12 2.57
C GLY A 62 -4.50 -4.21 1.99
N THR A 63 -3.95 -5.13 1.19
CA THR A 63 -4.67 -6.27 0.60
C THR A 63 -4.10 -7.61 1.09
N LEU A 64 -4.68 -8.74 0.67
CA LEU A 64 -4.18 -10.09 0.96
C LEU A 64 -4.01 -10.39 2.47
N GLY A 65 -4.91 -9.87 3.31
CA GLY A 65 -4.85 -10.05 4.76
C GLY A 65 -3.76 -9.20 5.45
N CYS A 66 -3.18 -8.23 4.73
CA CYS A 66 -2.15 -7.33 5.25
C CYS A 66 -2.69 -5.95 5.68
N GLU A 67 -4.00 -5.79 5.90
CA GLU A 67 -4.64 -4.51 6.24
C GLU A 67 -4.02 -3.88 7.50
N ALA A 68 -3.62 -4.73 8.47
CA ALA A 68 -2.99 -4.29 9.71
C ALA A 68 -1.63 -3.58 9.53
N ALA A 69 -1.00 -3.68 8.35
CA ALA A 69 0.24 -3.00 8.05
C ALA A 69 0.05 -1.48 7.83
N ASN A 70 -1.18 -1.01 7.59
CA ASN A 70 -1.51 0.40 7.33
C ASN A 70 -0.58 1.04 6.28
N GLY A 71 -0.39 0.33 5.16
CA GLY A 71 0.48 0.79 4.09
C GLY A 71 0.03 2.12 3.45
N PRO A 72 0.96 2.83 2.79
CA PRO A 72 0.71 4.16 2.25
C PRO A 72 -0.45 4.21 1.23
N LEU A 73 -0.60 3.20 0.37
CA LEU A 73 -1.72 3.19 -0.59
C LEU A 73 -3.07 3.05 0.15
N LYS A 74 -3.13 2.21 1.18
CA LYS A 74 -4.34 2.07 2.00
C LYS A 74 -4.68 3.38 2.72
N MET A 75 -3.68 4.02 3.32
CA MET A 75 -3.87 5.28 4.04
C MET A 75 -4.34 6.41 3.10
N ALA A 76 -3.78 6.51 1.90
CA ALA A 76 -4.20 7.49 0.92
C ALA A 76 -5.65 7.26 0.47
N GLN A 77 -6.04 6.03 0.16
CA GLN A 77 -7.43 5.70 -0.20
C GLN A 77 -8.41 5.97 0.94
N THR A 78 -8.07 5.61 2.18
CA THR A 78 -8.90 5.91 3.36
C THR A 78 -9.02 7.43 3.57
N PHE A 79 -7.91 8.17 3.47
CA PHE A 79 -7.94 9.63 3.57
C PHE A 79 -8.84 10.26 2.50
N MET A 80 -8.70 9.84 1.24
CA MET A 80 -9.53 10.32 0.15
C MET A 80 -11.01 9.99 0.37
N ASN A 81 -11.32 8.78 0.85
CA ASN A 81 -12.68 8.37 1.16
C ASN A 81 -13.30 9.23 2.27
N ASP A 82 -12.55 9.51 3.33
CA ASP A 82 -13.05 10.23 4.50
C ASP A 82 -13.17 11.75 4.25
N ASN A 83 -12.47 12.28 3.24
CA ASN A 83 -12.38 13.71 2.96
C ASN A 83 -12.81 14.08 1.53
N MET A 84 -13.54 13.20 0.82
CA MET A 84 -13.78 13.31 -0.62
C MET A 84 -14.34 14.67 -1.05
N ASP A 85 -15.35 15.19 -0.35
CA ASP A 85 -16.01 16.45 -0.71
C ASP A 85 -15.05 17.66 -0.59
N GLN A 86 -14.30 17.73 0.51
CA GLN A 86 -13.33 18.81 0.72
C GLN A 86 -12.13 18.68 -0.21
N LEU A 87 -11.68 17.45 -0.41
CA LEU A 87 -10.60 17.14 -1.33
C LEU A 87 -10.98 17.53 -2.76
N ALA A 88 -12.21 17.30 -3.20
CA ALA A 88 -12.67 17.71 -4.52
C ALA A 88 -12.62 19.23 -4.69
N VAL A 89 -13.04 20.00 -3.68
CA VAL A 89 -12.97 21.47 -3.72
C VAL A 89 -11.53 21.98 -3.81
N ASP A 90 -10.63 21.40 -3.02
CA ASP A 90 -9.21 21.79 -3.00
C ASP A 90 -8.48 21.31 -4.26
N ALA A 91 -8.84 20.13 -4.78
CA ALA A 91 -8.34 19.56 -6.03
C ALA A 91 -8.69 20.44 -7.23
N ALA A 92 -9.94 20.91 -7.33
CA ALA A 92 -10.36 21.84 -8.39
C ALA A 92 -9.59 23.17 -8.37
N ARG A 93 -9.11 23.59 -7.19
CA ARG A 93 -8.25 24.78 -7.02
C ARG A 93 -6.77 24.50 -7.23
N GLY A 94 -6.35 23.22 -7.19
CA GLY A 94 -4.96 22.81 -7.16
C GLY A 94 -4.22 23.11 -5.86
N GLN A 95 -4.93 23.56 -4.83
CA GLN A 95 -4.39 23.94 -3.53
C GLN A 95 -5.47 23.91 -2.45
N GLY A 96 -5.05 23.64 -1.22
CA GLY A 96 -5.92 23.66 -0.05
C GLY A 96 -5.45 22.67 1.01
N GLU A 97 -6.00 22.79 2.21
CA GLU A 97 -5.56 22.05 3.40
C GLU A 97 -5.71 20.54 3.22
N THR A 98 -6.82 20.10 2.61
CA THR A 98 -7.12 18.68 2.40
C THR A 98 -6.19 18.07 1.36
N LEU A 99 -5.89 18.84 0.31
CA LEU A 99 -4.95 18.43 -0.74
C LEU A 99 -3.51 18.38 -0.20
N ASP A 100 -3.13 19.34 0.64
CA ASP A 100 -1.84 19.36 1.32
C ASP A 100 -1.67 18.21 2.31
N ALA A 101 -2.75 17.81 2.97
CA ALA A 101 -2.79 16.65 3.84
C ALA A 101 -2.68 15.34 3.04
N LEU A 102 -3.39 15.21 1.92
CA LEU A 102 -3.24 14.07 1.01
C LEU A 102 -1.80 13.94 0.51
N ALA A 103 -1.17 15.04 0.09
CA ALA A 103 0.23 15.06 -0.32
C ALA A 103 1.16 14.54 0.78
N GLN A 104 0.89 14.88 2.05
CA GLN A 104 1.66 14.36 3.18
C GLN A 104 1.42 12.87 3.44
N VAL A 105 0.17 12.40 3.34
CA VAL A 105 -0.17 10.97 3.47
C VAL A 105 0.53 10.14 2.39
N MET A 106 0.62 10.68 1.17
CA MET A 106 1.32 10.06 0.04
C MET A 106 2.84 10.24 0.09
N GLY A 107 3.38 10.98 1.06
CA GLY A 107 4.82 11.21 1.20
C GLY A 107 5.42 12.12 0.14
N ILE A 108 4.64 13.00 -0.49
CA ILE A 108 5.10 13.97 -1.48
C ILE A 108 6.04 14.99 -0.81
N GLU A 109 7.23 15.15 -1.36
CA GLU A 109 8.22 16.12 -0.87
C GLU A 109 7.74 17.56 -1.09
N ALA A 110 8.16 18.47 -0.21
CA ALA A 110 7.75 19.87 -0.27
C ALA A 110 8.10 20.56 -1.60
N THR A 111 9.17 20.13 -2.27
CA THR A 111 9.59 20.66 -3.58
C THR A 111 8.62 20.28 -4.71
N ASP A 112 7.88 19.18 -4.55
CA ASP A 112 7.04 18.61 -5.60
C ASP A 112 5.55 18.87 -5.34
N LYS A 113 5.19 19.41 -4.18
CA LYS A 113 3.81 19.77 -3.82
C LYS A 113 3.12 20.67 -4.87
N ALA A 114 3.86 21.63 -5.43
CA ALA A 114 3.33 22.51 -6.46
C ALA A 114 2.97 21.75 -7.75
N ALA A 115 3.83 20.81 -8.16
CA ALA A 115 3.55 19.94 -9.29
C ALA A 115 2.36 19.02 -8.98
N PHE A 116 2.32 18.42 -7.79
CA PHE A 116 1.22 17.58 -7.34
C PHE A 116 -0.14 18.31 -7.39
N GLY A 117 -0.21 19.52 -6.85
CA GLY A 117 -1.42 20.34 -6.90
C GLY A 117 -1.87 20.67 -8.33
N ALA A 118 -0.92 21.01 -9.20
CA ALA A 118 -1.20 21.28 -10.61
C ALA A 118 -1.65 20.02 -11.39
N THR A 119 -1.04 18.86 -11.12
CA THR A 119 -1.43 17.57 -11.72
C THR A 119 -2.84 17.17 -11.27
N VAL A 120 -3.15 17.31 -9.99
CA VAL A 120 -4.50 17.04 -9.46
C VAL A 120 -5.54 17.97 -10.10
N GLN A 121 -5.24 19.27 -10.17
CA GLN A 121 -6.16 20.25 -10.78
C GLN A 121 -6.42 19.98 -12.25
N SER A 122 -5.35 19.76 -13.03
CA SER A 122 -5.44 19.56 -14.48
C SER A 122 -6.18 18.29 -14.89
N ASN A 123 -6.25 17.30 -13.99
CA ASN A 123 -6.94 16.03 -14.20
C ASN A 123 -8.21 15.91 -13.34
N PHE A 124 -8.66 17.00 -12.72
CA PHE A 124 -9.79 16.99 -11.78
C PHE A 124 -11.03 16.29 -12.34
N ASP A 125 -11.42 16.64 -13.57
CA ASP A 125 -12.62 16.10 -14.23
C ASP A 125 -12.57 14.58 -14.46
N SER A 126 -11.35 14.01 -14.54
CA SER A 126 -11.16 12.57 -14.66
C SER A 126 -11.13 11.85 -13.31
N MET A 127 -10.63 12.53 -12.26
CA MET A 127 -10.49 11.95 -10.93
C MET A 127 -11.81 12.00 -10.15
N PHE A 128 -12.55 13.10 -10.23
CA PHE A 128 -13.74 13.37 -9.43
C PHE A 128 -14.99 13.45 -10.33
N THR A 129 -15.57 12.29 -10.63
CA THR A 129 -16.87 12.19 -11.30
C THR A 129 -17.98 11.92 -10.28
N ALA A 130 -19.24 12.11 -10.68
CA ALA A 130 -20.38 11.88 -9.80
C ALA A 130 -20.49 10.43 -9.27
N GLU A 131 -19.85 9.46 -9.94
CA GLU A 131 -19.84 8.05 -9.54
C GLU A 131 -18.47 7.56 -9.06
N SER A 132 -17.44 8.42 -9.05
CA SER A 132 -16.09 8.02 -8.65
C SER A 132 -16.05 7.62 -7.18
N THR A 133 -15.54 6.42 -6.92
CA THR A 133 -15.16 6.00 -5.56
C THR A 133 -13.76 6.54 -5.21
N ALA A 134 -13.37 6.44 -3.94
CA ALA A 134 -12.01 6.77 -3.51
C ALA A 134 -10.95 5.90 -4.19
N ALA A 135 -11.28 4.66 -4.54
CA ALA A 135 -10.39 3.79 -5.28
C ALA A 135 -10.20 4.30 -6.73
N ASP A 136 -11.29 4.69 -7.40
CA ASP A 136 -11.24 5.20 -8.79
C ASP A 136 -10.49 6.53 -8.87
N ALA A 137 -10.75 7.43 -7.92
CA ALA A 137 -10.06 8.71 -7.81
C ALA A 137 -8.56 8.53 -7.51
N TYR A 138 -8.22 7.60 -6.62
CA TYR A 138 -6.82 7.26 -6.33
C TYR A 138 -6.11 6.64 -7.54
N GLU A 139 -6.77 5.74 -8.26
CA GLU A 139 -6.22 5.16 -9.49
C GLU A 139 -5.93 6.26 -10.52
N SER A 140 -6.92 7.11 -10.80
CA SER A 140 -6.77 8.25 -11.72
C SER A 140 -5.65 9.20 -11.28
N LEU A 141 -5.52 9.43 -9.97
CA LEU A 141 -4.42 10.21 -9.40
C LEU A 141 -3.06 9.59 -9.69
N THR A 142 -2.90 8.30 -9.40
CA THR A 142 -1.62 7.61 -9.63
C THR A 142 -1.26 7.54 -11.11
N GLN A 143 -2.24 7.38 -12.01
CA GLN A 143 -2.02 7.42 -13.45
C GLN A 143 -1.56 8.81 -13.92
N ALA A 144 -2.18 9.89 -13.43
CA ALA A 144 -1.76 11.26 -13.75
C ALA A 144 -0.34 11.55 -13.22
N MET A 145 -0.04 11.13 -11.99
CA MET A 145 1.29 11.28 -11.40
C MET A 145 2.37 10.48 -12.15
N ALA A 146 2.04 9.29 -12.66
CA ALA A 146 2.97 8.48 -13.44
C ALA A 146 3.36 9.13 -14.78
N GLN A 147 2.54 10.06 -15.29
CA GLN A 147 2.83 10.82 -16.52
C GLN A 147 3.62 12.10 -16.25
N ASP A 148 3.70 12.55 -14.99
CA ASP A 148 4.47 13.72 -14.59
C ASP A 148 5.89 13.31 -14.17
N ALA A 149 6.91 13.91 -14.83
CA ALA A 149 8.30 13.56 -14.62
C ALA A 149 8.81 13.80 -13.18
N SER A 150 8.19 14.75 -12.46
CA SER A 150 8.52 15.07 -11.07
C SER A 150 7.79 14.16 -10.07
N LEU A 151 6.63 13.59 -10.45
CA LEU A 151 5.76 12.83 -9.54
C LEU A 151 5.82 11.31 -9.74
N GLN A 152 6.29 10.81 -10.89
CA GLN A 152 6.37 9.37 -11.18
C GLN A 152 7.15 8.58 -10.12
N LYS A 153 8.08 9.22 -9.39
CA LYS A 153 8.86 8.60 -8.30
C LYS A 153 8.02 8.19 -7.08
N TYR A 154 6.78 8.66 -6.97
CA TYR A 154 5.88 8.37 -5.84
C TYR A 154 4.90 7.22 -6.09
N VAL A 155 4.80 6.72 -7.33
CA VAL A 155 3.73 5.80 -7.76
C VAL A 155 4.24 4.54 -8.45
N GLY A 156 5.53 4.21 -8.29
CA GLY A 156 6.21 3.04 -8.87
C GLY A 156 6.61 1.98 -7.87
#